data_AF-A0A350QF07-F1
#
_entry.id   AF-A0A350QF07-F1
#
_cell.length_a   1.000
_cell.length_b   1.000
_cell.length_c   1.000
_cell.angle_alpha   90.00
_cell.angle_beta   90.00
_cell.angle_gamma   90.00
#
_symmetry.space_group_name_H-M   'P 1'
#
loop_
_entity.id
_entity.type
_entity.pdbx_description
1 polymer ?
#
loop_
_entity_poly.entity_id
_entity_poly.type
_entity_poly.pdbx_seq_one_letter_code
_entity_poly.pdbx_strand_id
1 'polypeptide(L)' 'ASQSDLDAALTRTQRWENSKVGQGEDPVQIKKDLQKCMQLNFSVFREGEAMAEGLAELKEIRERLQFARLDDKSSDFNT' A
#
# COMPACT_ATOMS: atom_id res chain seq x y z
N ALA A 1 -20.70 -7.52 -19.13
CA ALA A 1 -19.61 -6.67 -18.64
C ALA A 1 -19.06 -5.91 -19.83
N SER A 2 -19.00 -4.59 -19.73
CA SER A 2 -18.38 -3.73 -20.75
C SER A 2 -16.86 -3.78 -20.61
N GLN A 3 -16.14 -3.48 -21.70
CA GLN A 3 -14.67 -3.37 -21.68
C GLN A 3 -14.18 -2.40 -20.59
N SER A 4 -14.92 -1.32 -20.34
CA SER A 4 -14.67 -0.35 -19.27
C SER A 4 -14.68 -0.96 -17.86
N ASP A 5 -15.53 -1.97 -17.62
CA ASP A 5 -15.64 -2.62 -16.31
C ASP A 5 -14.40 -3.49 -16.04
N LEU A 6 -13.85 -4.10 -17.10
CA LEU A 6 -12.62 -4.89 -17.03
C LEU A 6 -11.42 -3.97 -16.76
N ASP A 7 -11.33 -2.84 -17.45
CA ASP A 7 -10.22 -1.89 -17.27
C ASP A 7 -10.22 -1.28 -15.85
N ALA A 8 -11.40 -0.95 -15.32
CA ALA A 8 -11.55 -0.48 -13.95
C ALA A 8 -11.12 -1.55 -12.92
N ALA A 9 -11.48 -2.82 -13.15
CA ALA A 9 -11.08 -3.92 -12.28
C ALA A 9 -9.56 -4.19 -12.31
N LEU A 10 -8.91 -3.98 -13.46
CA LEU A 10 -7.47 -4.24 -13.65
C LEU A 10 -6.57 -3.07 -13.25
N THR A 11 -7.11 -1.87 -13.07
CA THR A 11 -6.33 -0.64 -12.77
C THR A 11 -5.34 -0.84 -11.62
N ARG A 12 -5.73 -1.52 -10.54
CA ARG A 12 -4.84 -1.76 -9.38
C ARG A 12 -3.67 -2.68 -9.73
N THR A 13 -3.93 -3.76 -10.45
CA THR A 13 -2.89 -4.73 -10.85
C THR A 13 -1.96 -4.11 -11.87
N GLN A 14 -2.51 -3.43 -12.88
CA GLN A 14 -1.73 -2.70 -13.89
C GLN A 14 -0.81 -1.65 -13.27
N ARG A 15 -1.22 -0.99 -12.18
CA ARG A 15 -0.34 -0.05 -11.46
C ARG A 15 0.94 -0.72 -10.97
N TRP A 16 0.86 -1.92 -10.41
CA TRP A 16 2.03 -2.66 -9.94
C TRP A 16 2.88 -3.16 -11.10
N GLU A 17 2.26 -3.70 -12.15
CA GLU A 17 2.96 -4.12 -13.37
C GLU A 17 3.70 -2.97 -14.06
N ASN A 18 3.13 -1.77 -14.06
CA ASN A 18 3.71 -0.57 -14.66
C ASN A 18 4.72 0.14 -13.76
N SER A 19 4.86 -0.27 -12.50
CA SER A 19 5.87 0.32 -11.61
C SER A 19 7.28 0.03 -12.12
N LYS A 20 8.21 0.98 -11.94
CA LYS A 20 9.58 0.86 -12.46
C LYS A 20 10.48 0.24 -11.40
N VAL A 21 11.21 -0.82 -11.78
CA VAL A 21 12.20 -1.47 -10.90
C VAL A 21 13.25 -0.44 -10.49
N GLY A 22 13.52 -0.33 -9.19
CA GLY A 22 14.44 0.66 -8.62
C GLY A 22 13.91 2.11 -8.54
N GLN A 23 12.67 2.37 -8.98
CA GLN A 23 12.01 3.66 -8.83
C GLN A 23 10.72 3.50 -8.02
N GLY A 24 10.73 4.02 -6.80
CA GLY A 24 9.61 3.93 -5.88
C GLY A 24 9.98 3.28 -4.55
N GLU A 25 9.04 3.31 -3.63
CA GLU A 25 9.26 2.81 -2.28
C GLU A 25 9.19 1.29 -2.19
N ASP A 26 9.91 0.74 -1.21
CA ASP A 26 9.87 -0.69 -0.89
C ASP A 26 8.56 -1.04 -0.16
N PRO A 27 7.70 -1.89 -0.74
CA PRO A 27 6.44 -2.30 -0.10
C PRO A 27 6.65 -3.00 1.25
N VAL A 28 7.80 -3.63 1.50
CA VAL A 28 8.14 -4.25 2.79
C VAL A 28 8.24 -3.21 3.90
N GLN A 29 8.83 -2.05 3.61
CA GLN A 29 8.93 -0.96 4.58
C GLN A 29 7.55 -0.37 4.87
N ILE A 30 6.75 -0.10 3.82
CA ILE A 30 5.39 0.41 3.95
C ILE A 30 4.52 -0.54 4.79
N LYS A 31 4.67 -1.86 4.59
CA LYS A 31 3.98 -2.87 5.40
C LYS A 31 4.37 -2.80 6.88
N LYS A 32 5.67 -2.65 7.19
CA LYS A 32 6.15 -2.52 8.57
C LYS A 32 5.61 -1.25 9.23
N ASP A 33 5.64 -0.14 8.52
CA ASP A 33 5.14 1.15 9.03
C ASP A 33 3.63 1.09 9.29
N LEU A 34 2.86 0.47 8.38
CA LEU A 34 1.43 0.23 8.56
C LEU A 34 1.16 -0.63 9.80
N GLN A 35 1.88 -1.75 9.97
CA GLN A 35 1.72 -2.62 11.13
C GLN A 35 2.03 -1.89 12.43
N LYS A 36 3.11 -1.08 12.45
CA LYS A 36 3.51 -0.28 13.61
C LYS A 36 2.46 0.78 13.95
N CYS A 37 1.98 1.55 12.97
CA CYS A 37 0.92 2.55 13.18
C CYS A 37 -0.34 1.89 13.75
N MET A 38 -0.77 0.74 13.21
CA MET A 38 -1.95 0.02 13.72
C MET A 38 -1.74 -0.48 15.15
N GLN A 39 -0.55 -0.99 15.47
CA GLN A 39 -0.24 -1.54 16.79
C GLN A 39 -0.09 -0.46 17.87
N LEU A 40 0.42 0.73 17.52
CA LEU A 40 0.58 1.83 18.46
C LEU A 40 -0.73 2.59 18.69
N ASN A 41 -1.43 2.92 17.60
CA ASN A 41 -2.53 3.90 17.64
C ASN A 41 -3.93 3.25 17.70
N PHE A 42 -4.04 1.96 17.33
CA PHE A 42 -5.32 1.24 17.22
C PHE A 42 -5.35 -0.12 17.93
N SER A 43 -4.55 -0.24 18.99
CA SER A 43 -4.43 -1.42 19.84
C SER A 43 -5.70 -1.70 20.67
N VAL A 44 -5.55 -2.51 21.72
CA VAL A 44 -6.61 -2.85 22.69
C VAL A 44 -7.10 -1.59 23.43
N PHE A 45 -6.19 -0.69 23.78
CA PHE A 45 -6.51 0.62 24.35
C PHE A 45 -6.35 1.71 23.29
N ARG A 46 -7.32 2.61 23.23
CA ARG A 46 -7.40 3.64 22.20
C ARG A 46 -7.71 4.97 22.85
N GLU A 47 -6.89 5.96 22.55
CA GLU A 47 -7.03 7.34 23.01
C GLU A 47 -7.26 8.26 21.80
N GLY A 48 -8.06 9.31 22.00
CA GLY A 48 -8.50 10.18 20.90
C GLY A 48 -7.35 10.86 20.15
N GLU A 49 -6.33 11.33 20.87
CA GLU A 49 -5.15 11.98 20.29
C GLU A 49 -4.29 10.98 19.50
N ALA A 50 -3.95 9.83 20.09
CA ALA A 50 -3.19 8.78 19.41
C ALA A 50 -3.89 8.26 18.14
N MET A 51 -5.22 8.14 18.14
CA MET A 51 -5.97 7.76 16.94
C MET A 51 -5.95 8.85 15.86
N ALA A 52 -5.96 10.14 16.24
CA ALA A 52 -5.87 11.23 15.28
C ALA A 52 -4.50 11.27 14.61
N GLU A 53 -3.42 11.06 15.38
CA GLU A 53 -2.06 10.91 14.88
C GLU A 53 -1.94 9.70 13.96
N GLY A 54 -2.43 8.53 14.40
CA GLY A 54 -2.44 7.32 13.57
C GLY A 54 -3.21 7.48 12.26
N LEU A 55 -4.30 8.26 12.25
CA LEU A 55 -5.04 8.52 11.02
C LEU A 55 -4.27 9.43 10.05
N ALA A 56 -3.46 10.36 10.57
CA ALA A 56 -2.55 11.18 9.76
C ALA A 56 -1.42 10.32 9.17
N GLU A 57 -0.79 9.47 9.98
CA GLU A 57 0.24 8.52 9.53
C GLU A 57 -0.31 7.56 8.45
N LEU A 58 -1.52 7.03 8.64
CA LEU A 58 -2.17 6.16 7.64
C LEU A 58 -2.40 6.85 6.30
N LYS A 59 -2.72 8.15 6.28
CA LYS A 59 -2.86 8.91 5.04
C LYS A 59 -1.53 9.04 4.32
N GLU A 60 -0.45 9.30 5.04
CA GLU A 60 0.90 9.36 4.45
C GLU A 60 1.33 7.99 3.90
N ILE A 61 1.15 6.92 4.68
CA ILE A 61 1.44 5.54 4.27
C ILE A 61 0.64 5.17 3.01
N ARG A 62 -0.62 5.64 2.91
CA ARG A 62 -1.44 5.43 1.71
C ARG A 62 -0.87 6.14 0.49
N GLU A 63 -0.40 7.38 0.61
CA GLU A 63 0.26 8.09 -0.50
C GLU A 63 1.55 7.37 -0.92
N ARG A 64 2.38 6.97 0.05
CA ARG A 64 3.60 6.19 -0.19
C ARG A 64 3.30 4.88 -0.93
N LEU A 65 2.22 4.19 -0.57
CA LEU A 65 1.78 2.96 -1.24
C LEU A 65 1.41 3.17 -2.70
N GLN A 66 1.00 4.37 -3.15
CA GLN A 66 0.71 4.63 -4.56
C GLN A 66 1.99 4.60 -5.42
N PHE A 67 3.13 4.97 -4.83
CA PHE A 67 4.44 4.98 -5.48
C PHE A 67 5.30 3.76 -5.14
N ALA A 68 4.73 2.74 -4.50
CA ALA A 68 5.42 1.49 -4.21
C ALA A 68 5.69 0.70 -5.50
N ARG A 69 6.84 0.01 -5.53
CA ARG A 69 7.32 -0.74 -6.69
C ARG A 69 7.15 -2.25 -6.54
N LEU A 70 7.02 -2.93 -7.67
CA LEU A 70 7.07 -4.38 -7.80
C LEU A 70 8.42 -4.76 -8.43
N ASP A 71 9.27 -5.44 -7.65
CA ASP A 71 10.63 -5.82 -8.08
C ASP A 71 10.66 -7.14 -8.86
N ASP A 72 9.86 -8.15 -8.47
CA ASP A 72 9.67 -9.38 -9.23
C ASP A 72 8.50 -9.22 -10.21
N LYS A 73 8.77 -9.41 -11.51
CA LYS A 73 7.75 -9.39 -12.59
C LYS A 73 7.68 -10.71 -13.35
N SER A 74 8.20 -11.78 -12.76
CA SER A 74 8.04 -13.11 -13.29
C SER A 74 6.54 -13.47 -13.33
N SER A 75 6.14 -14.28 -14.31
CA SER A 75 4.76 -14.75 -14.45
C SER A 75 4.48 -15.97 -13.59
N ASP A 76 5.51 -16.77 -13.32
CA ASP A 76 5.39 -18.08 -12.69
C ASP A 76 5.89 -17.99 -11.24
N PHE A 77 4.97 -18.15 -10.28
CA PHE A 77 5.27 -18.14 -8.84
C PHE A 77 6.01 -16.88 -8.34
N ASN A 78 5.59 -15.70 -8.81
CA ASN A 78 6.07 -14.40 -8.33
C ASN A 78 5.75 -14.22 -6.82
N THR A 79 6.78 -14.03 -5.99
CA THR A 79 6.68 -13.93 -4.52
C THR A 79 7.14 -12.60 -3.96
#